data_AF-A0A945IW23-F1
#
_entry.id   AF-A0A945IW23-F1
#
_cell.length_a   1.000
_cell.length_b   1.000
_cell.length_c   1.000
_cell.angle_alpha   90.00
_cell.angle_beta   90.00
_cell.angle_gamma   90.00
#
_symmetry.space_group_name_H-M   'P 1'
#
loop_
_entity.id
_entity.type
_entity.pdbx_description
1 polymer ?
#
loop_
_entity_poly.entity_id
_entity_poly.type
_entity_poly.pdbx_seq_one_letter_code
_entity_poly.pdbx_strand_id
1 'polypeptide(L)'
;MTRFPWEHHMQINLAVVSGIMSNEPIHRELANGDLIVQFDLSTCVDHDGRAANVSVPVAWRNPSAAAVGALVAGEEVVVTGRVQRRFFRSGGLTQTRTELVAERCLPARRTKSVRSLLAAAAANLIP
;
A
#
# COMPACT_ATOMS: atom_id res chain seq x y z
N MET A 1 12.32 -28.63 -15.15
CA MET A 1 12.41 -27.26 -14.62
C MET A 1 11.75 -26.33 -15.60
N THR A 2 10.53 -25.87 -15.32
CA THR A 2 9.79 -24.98 -16.20
C THR A 2 10.39 -23.58 -16.04
N ARG A 3 11.10 -23.10 -17.06
CA ARG A 3 11.55 -21.71 -17.09
C ARG A 3 10.35 -20.80 -17.31
N PHE A 4 10.20 -19.77 -16.48
CA PHE A 4 9.10 -18.83 -16.65
C PHE A 4 9.44 -17.80 -17.74
N PRO A 5 8.47 -17.38 -18.55
CA PRO A 5 8.70 -16.49 -19.70
C PRO A 5 9.20 -15.08 -19.33
N TRP A 6 9.22 -14.72 -18.05
CA TRP A 6 9.73 -13.45 -17.55
C TRP A 6 11.22 -13.47 -17.17
N GLU A 7 11.90 -14.61 -17.26
CA GLU A 7 13.32 -14.76 -16.88
C GLU A 7 14.30 -13.85 -17.66
N HIS A 8 13.84 -13.23 -18.76
CA HIS A 8 14.64 -12.32 -19.59
C HIS A 8 14.20 -10.84 -19.52
N HIS A 9 13.19 -10.50 -18.71
CA HIS A 9 12.67 -9.13 -18.59
C HIS A 9 12.83 -8.60 -17.18
N MET A 10 13.40 -7.40 -17.06
CA MET A 10 13.39 -6.64 -15.82
C MET A 10 11.93 -6.29 -15.45
N GLN A 11 11.46 -6.81 -14.32
CA GLN A 11 10.11 -6.52 -13.80
C GLN A 11 10.22 -5.77 -12.48
N ILE A 12 9.65 -4.56 -12.43
CA ILE A 12 9.52 -3.77 -11.20
C ILE A 12 8.06 -3.43 -11.00
N ASN A 13 7.55 -3.76 -9.83
CA ASN A 13 6.27 -3.28 -9.32
C ASN A 13 6.51 -2.68 -7.93
N LEU A 14 6.95 -1.42 -7.92
CA LEU A 14 7.20 -0.64 -6.74
C LEU A 14 6.22 0.53 -6.72
N ALA A 15 5.57 0.72 -5.58
CA ALA A 15 4.74 1.87 -5.31
C ALA A 15 5.18 2.53 -4.01
N VAL A 16 5.18 3.86 -4.03
CA VAL A 16 5.37 4.72 -2.88
C VAL A 16 4.22 5.72 -2.88
N VAL A 17 3.47 5.79 -1.79
CA VAL A 17 2.35 6.73 -1.65
C VAL A 17 2.47 7.41 -0.29
N SER A 18 2.45 8.75 -0.29
CA SER A 18 2.23 9.56 0.91
C SER A 18 0.83 10.15 0.86
N GLY A 19 0.15 10.18 1.99
CA GLY A 19 -1.18 10.76 2.09
C GLY A 19 -1.75 10.68 3.50
N ILE A 20 -2.95 11.21 3.64
CA ILE A 20 -3.69 11.24 4.90
C ILE A 20 -4.56 9.99 4.99
N MET A 21 -4.50 9.28 6.12
CA MET A 21 -5.43 8.19 6.40
C MET A 21 -6.85 8.74 6.56
N SER A 22 -7.73 8.36 5.64
CA SER A 22 -9.10 8.89 5.58
C SER A 22 -10.02 8.26 6.61
N ASN A 23 -9.65 7.08 7.12
CA ASN A 23 -10.43 6.29 8.07
C ASN A 23 -9.51 5.48 8.98
N GLU A 24 -10.04 5.06 10.12
CA GLU A 24 -9.37 4.08 10.99
C GLU A 24 -9.14 2.76 10.24
N PRO A 25 -8.01 2.07 10.47
CA PRO A 25 -7.75 0.78 9.85
C PRO A 25 -8.82 -0.26 10.20
N ILE A 26 -9.29 -0.97 9.18
CA ILE A 26 -10.19 -2.11 9.32
C ILE A 26 -9.37 -3.38 9.40
N HIS A 27 -9.57 -4.14 10.48
CA HIS A 27 -8.89 -5.42 10.72
C HIS A 27 -9.77 -6.57 10.26
N ARG A 28 -9.18 -7.50 9.52
CA ARG A 28 -9.84 -8.72 9.10
C ARG A 28 -8.90 -9.91 9.24
N GLU A 29 -9.29 -10.86 10.07
CA GLU A 29 -8.66 -12.17 10.09
C GLU A 29 -9.24 -13.05 8.97
N LEU A 30 -8.36 -13.74 8.27
CA LEU A 30 -8.69 -14.72 7.25
C LEU A 30 -8.76 -16.12 7.87
N ALA A 31 -9.45 -17.05 7.19
CA ALA A 31 -9.60 -18.43 7.68
C ALA A 31 -8.26 -19.18 7.88
N ASN A 32 -7.18 -18.72 7.25
CA ASN A 32 -5.83 -19.25 7.41
C ASN A 32 -5.04 -18.60 8.57
N GLY A 33 -5.66 -17.71 9.35
CA GLY A 33 -5.03 -17.00 10.46
C GLY A 33 -4.29 -15.72 10.06
N ASP A 34 -4.23 -15.36 8.77
CA ASP A 34 -3.62 -14.10 8.36
C ASP A 34 -4.50 -12.91 8.75
N LEU A 35 -3.88 -11.87 9.29
CA LEU A 35 -4.48 -10.57 9.52
C LEU A 35 -4.28 -9.68 8.28
N ILE A 36 -5.36 -9.11 7.77
CA ILE A 36 -5.33 -8.04 6.78
C ILE A 36 -5.82 -6.75 7.44
N VAL A 37 -5.00 -5.72 7.38
CA VAL A 37 -5.34 -4.37 7.79
C VAL A 37 -5.60 -3.53 6.54
N GLN A 38 -6.76 -2.89 6.45
CA GLN A 38 -7.18 -2.11 5.29
C GLN A 38 -7.54 -0.68 5.66
N PHE A 39 -7.12 0.28 4.85
CA PHE A 39 -7.45 1.69 5.00
C PHE A 39 -7.27 2.41 3.67
N ASP A 40 -7.88 3.59 3.53
CA ASP A 40 -7.74 4.41 2.34
C ASP A 40 -6.86 5.63 2.64
N LEU A 41 -5.93 5.93 1.73
CA LEU A 41 -5.14 7.16 1.76
C LEU A 41 -5.75 8.20 0.82
N SER A 42 -5.99 9.40 1.33
CA SER A 42 -6.24 10.57 0.49
C SER A 42 -4.89 11.19 0.12
N THR A 43 -4.62 11.29 -1.17
CA THR A 43 -3.44 11.97 -1.70
C THR A 43 -3.87 13.04 -2.71
N CYS A 44 -3.10 14.12 -2.79
CA CYS A 44 -3.36 15.21 -3.72
C CYS A 44 -2.51 15.01 -4.97
N VAL A 45 -3.15 15.01 -6.14
CA VAL A 45 -2.49 14.91 -7.44
C VAL A 45 -2.87 16.10 -8.30
N ASP A 46 -1.98 16.48 -9.22
CA ASP A 46 -2.33 17.41 -10.29
C ASP A 46 -3.10 16.65 -11.37
N HIS A 47 -4.27 17.18 -11.71
CA HIS A 47 -5.08 16.73 -12.83
C HIS A 47 -5.37 17.93 -13.74
N ASP A 48 -4.65 18.02 -14.85
CA ASP A 48 -4.76 19.08 -15.85
C ASP A 48 -4.65 20.50 -15.24
N GLY A 49 -3.66 20.71 -14.37
CA GLY A 49 -3.39 21.99 -13.71
C GLY A 49 -4.31 22.28 -12.53
N ARG A 50 -5.11 21.30 -12.07
CA ARG A 50 -5.96 21.41 -10.89
C ARG A 50 -5.59 20.37 -9.86
N ALA A 51 -5.43 20.80 -8.63
CA ALA A 51 -5.28 19.89 -7.49
C ALA A 51 -6.57 19.09 -7.28
N ALA A 52 -6.45 17.77 -7.26
CA ALA A 52 -7.55 16.85 -6.97
C ALA A 52 -7.13 15.84 -5.91
N ASN A 53 -8.02 15.59 -4.94
CA ASN A 53 -7.84 14.51 -3.98
C ASN A 53 -8.25 13.19 -4.63
N VAL A 54 -7.37 12.20 -4.58
CA VAL A 54 -7.64 10.83 -5.01
C VAL A 54 -7.45 9.87 -3.85
N SER A 55 -8.24 8.81 -3.85
CA SER A 55 -8.17 7.76 -2.83
C SER A 55 -7.32 6.59 -3.33
N VAL A 56 -6.37 6.16 -2.51
CA VAL A 56 -5.56 4.97 -2.74
C VAL A 56 -5.93 3.90 -1.70
N PRO A 57 -6.55 2.79 -2.13
CA PRO A 57 -6.85 1.67 -1.24
C PRO A 57 -5.56 0.97 -0.81
N VAL A 58 -5.37 0.77 0.49
CA VAL A 58 -4.22 0.05 1.03
C VAL A 58 -4.66 -1.25 1.69
N ALA A 59 -3.93 -2.33 1.41
CA ALA A 59 -4.04 -3.62 2.08
C ALA A 59 -2.70 -4.01 2.68
N TRP A 60 -2.64 -4.24 3.99
CA TRP A 60 -1.41 -4.59 4.69
C TRP A 60 -1.56 -5.94 5.39
N ARG A 61 -0.82 -6.93 4.92
CA ARG A 61 -0.87 -8.31 5.45
C ARG A 61 0.10 -8.44 6.62
N ASN A 62 -0.41 -9.01 7.72
CA ASN A 62 0.32 -9.36 8.93
C ASN A 62 1.25 -8.26 9.47
N PRO A 63 0.81 -6.98 9.55
CA PRO A 63 1.60 -5.97 10.24
C PRO A 63 1.71 -6.29 11.73
N SER A 64 2.82 -5.88 12.35
CA SER A 64 2.93 -6.01 13.81
C SER A 64 1.93 -5.09 14.51
N ALA A 65 1.45 -5.51 15.68
CA ALA A 65 0.53 -4.70 16.49
C ALA A 65 1.08 -3.30 16.79
N ALA A 66 2.38 -3.19 17.06
CA ALA A 66 3.05 -1.90 17.27
C ALA A 66 3.09 -1.01 16.03
N ALA A 67 3.14 -1.60 14.83
CA ALA A 67 3.12 -0.85 13.59
C ALA A 67 1.71 -0.32 13.29
N VAL A 68 0.67 -1.12 13.53
CA VAL A 68 -0.72 -0.68 13.37
C VAL A 68 -1.12 0.34 14.43
N GLY A 69 -0.78 0.10 15.69
CA GLY A 69 -1.08 1.03 16.80
C GLY A 69 -0.33 2.36 16.72
N ALA A 70 0.62 2.50 15.79
CA ALA A 70 1.25 3.77 15.48
C ALA A 70 0.52 4.58 14.40
N LEU A 71 -0.54 4.03 13.78
CA LEU A 71 -1.36 4.68 12.78
C LEU A 71 -2.65 5.19 13.42
N VAL A 72 -3.02 6.44 13.12
CA VAL A 72 -4.25 7.08 13.60
C VAL A 72 -4.97 7.73 12.42
N ALA A 73 -6.31 7.69 12.40
CA ALA A 73 -7.06 8.41 11.37
C ALA A 73 -6.69 9.91 11.35
N GLY A 74 -6.59 10.48 10.15
CA GLY A 74 -6.16 11.86 9.95
C GLY A 74 -4.64 12.08 10.02
N GLU A 75 -3.84 11.06 10.37
CA GLU A 75 -2.38 11.16 10.31
C GLU A 75 -1.86 11.00 8.88
N GLU A 76 -0.79 11.74 8.55
CA GLU A 76 -0.05 11.54 7.32
C GLU A 76 0.88 10.32 7.44
N VAL A 77 0.83 9.43 6.45
CA VAL A 77 1.63 8.21 6.41
C VAL A 77 2.31 8.05 5.05
N VAL A 78 3.45 7.36 5.07
CA VAL A 78 4.17 6.93 3.87
C VAL A 78 4.10 5.40 3.78
N VAL A 79 3.60 4.91 2.66
CA VAL A 79 3.45 3.48 2.37
C VAL A 79 4.35 3.10 1.20
N THR A 80 5.08 2.00 1.34
CA THR A 80 5.76 1.33 0.23
C THR A 80 5.23 -0.07 0.03
N GLY A 81 5.25 -0.53 -1.21
CA GLY A 81 4.89 -1.89 -1.56
C GLY A 81 4.65 -2.00 -3.05
N ARG A 82 3.56 -2.65 -3.44
CA ARG A 82 3.25 -2.97 -4.84
C ARG A 82 1.78 -2.75 -5.17
N VAL A 83 1.49 -2.42 -6.41
CA VAL A 83 0.11 -2.30 -6.90
C VAL A 83 -0.37 -3.65 -7.39
N GLN A 84 -1.57 -4.06 -6.98
CA GLN A 84 -2.21 -5.25 -7.53
C GLN A 84 -3.72 -5.04 -7.68
N ARG A 85 -4.33 -5.83 -8.56
CA ARG A 85 -5.78 -5.92 -8.64
C ARG A 85 -6.25 -7.08 -7.76
N ARG A 86 -7.08 -6.78 -6.77
CA ARG A 86 -7.77 -7.80 -5.95
C ARG A 86 -9.13 -8.10 -6.55
N PHE A 87 -9.41 -9.38 -6.72
CA PHE A 87 -10.71 -9.90 -7.15
C PHE A 87 -11.45 -10.45 -5.94
N PHE A 88 -12.74 -10.16 -5.81
CA PHE A 88 -13.58 -10.66 -4.70
C PHE A 88 -15.03 -10.77 -5.15
N ARG A 89 -15.85 -11.54 -4.40
CA ARG A 89 -17.27 -11.71 -4.69
C ARG A 89 -18.10 -10.78 -3.81
N SER A 90 -19.03 -10.05 -4.40
CA SER A 90 -20.00 -9.21 -3.71
C SER A 90 -21.28 -9.12 -4.54
N GLY A 91 -22.45 -9.26 -3.90
CA GLY A 91 -23.74 -9.22 -4.59
C GLY A 91 -23.89 -10.23 -5.73
N GLY A 92 -23.32 -11.43 -5.60
CA GLY A 92 -23.39 -12.46 -6.65
C GLY A 92 -22.53 -12.19 -7.88
N LEU A 93 -21.69 -11.14 -7.89
CA LEU A 93 -20.81 -10.80 -9.00
C LEU A 93 -19.34 -10.74 -8.57
N THR A 94 -18.42 -10.92 -9.52
CA THR A 94 -16.99 -10.74 -9.30
C THR A 94 -16.71 -9.26 -9.43
N GLN A 95 -16.24 -8.67 -8.34
CA GLN A 95 -15.77 -7.31 -8.30
C GLN A 95 -14.25 -7.29 -8.28
N THR A 96 -13.71 -6.13 -8.61
CA THR A 96 -12.26 -5.91 -8.63
C THR A 96 -11.94 -4.56 -8.03
N ARG A 97 -10.84 -4.46 -7.28
CA ARG A 97 -10.29 -3.19 -6.80
C ARG A 97 -8.78 -3.20 -7.02
N THR A 98 -8.24 -2.14 -7.58
CA THR A 98 -6.79 -1.93 -7.59
C THR A 98 -6.38 -1.37 -6.24
N GLU A 99 -5.41 -1.99 -5.60
CA GLU A 99 -4.95 -1.66 -4.24
C GLU A 99 -3.43 -1.61 -4.19
N LEU A 100 -2.91 -0.80 -3.28
CA LEU A 100 -1.54 -0.83 -2.83
C LEU A 100 -1.42 -1.90 -1.75
N VAL A 101 -0.74 -3.00 -2.05
CA VAL A 101 -0.33 -3.96 -1.02
C VAL A 101 0.90 -3.41 -0.33
N ALA A 102 0.71 -3.00 0.92
CA ALA A 102 1.77 -2.46 1.75
C ALA A 102 2.74 -3.54 2.20
N GLU A 103 4.03 -3.24 2.08
CA GLU A 103 5.13 -3.96 2.70
C GLU A 103 5.64 -3.20 3.94
N ARG A 104 5.60 -1.87 3.87
CA ARG A 104 5.90 -0.96 4.98
C ARG A 104 4.90 0.20 4.96
N CYS A 105 4.47 0.61 6.14
CA CYS A 105 3.71 1.84 6.38
C CYS A 105 4.29 2.52 7.62
N LEU A 106 4.57 3.81 7.54
CA LEU A 106 5.13 4.61 8.62
C LEU A 106 4.41 5.95 8.72
N PRO A 107 4.18 6.47 9.93
CA PRO A 107 3.82 7.87 10.11
C PRO A 107 4.86 8.80 9.48
N ALA A 108 4.42 9.79 8.70
CA ALA A 108 5.30 10.71 7.99
C ALA A 108 6.21 11.52 8.93
N ARG A 109 5.71 11.79 10.16
CA ARG A 109 6.48 12.43 11.23
C ARG A 109 7.75 11.68 11.66
N ARG A 110 7.87 10.38 11.37
CA ARG A 110 9.10 9.59 11.62
C ARG A 110 10.13 9.84 10.51
N THR A 111 10.53 11.09 10.32
CA THR A 111 11.30 11.58 9.17
C THR A 111 12.58 10.79 8.87
N LYS A 112 13.35 10.39 9.89
CA LYS A 112 14.54 9.54 9.72
C LYS A 112 14.19 8.16 9.14
N SER A 113 13.16 7.53 9.69
CA SER A 113 12.69 6.21 9.24
C SER A 113 12.08 6.29 7.85
N VAL A 114 11.30 7.34 7.55
CA VAL A 114 10.74 7.60 6.23
C VAL A 114 11.85 7.80 5.20
N ARG A 115 12.87 8.61 5.49
CA ARG A 115 14.03 8.79 4.60
C ARG A 115 14.72 7.46 4.31
N SER A 116 14.97 6.66 5.34
CA SER A 116 15.56 5.32 5.18
C SER A 116 14.69 4.40 4.34
N LEU A 117 13.37 4.45 4.52
CA LEU A 117 12.40 3.66 3.77
C LEU A 117 12.42 4.03 2.29
N LEU A 118 12.37 5.33 1.98
CA LEU A 118 12.40 5.85 0.61
C LEU A 118 13.75 5.55 -0.08
N ALA A 119 14.86 5.67 0.64
CA ALA A 119 16.18 5.31 0.11
C ALA A 119 16.26 3.81 -0.23
N ALA A 120 15.74 2.94 0.63
CA ALA A 120 15.67 1.51 0.36
C ALA A 120 14.76 1.19 -0.84
N ALA A 121 13.60 1.86 -0.94
CA ALA A 121 12.71 1.71 -2.08
C ALA A 121 13.36 2.16 -3.39
N ALA A 122 14.06 3.30 -3.38
CA ALA A 122 14.81 3.80 -4.54
C ALA A 122 15.96 2.88 -4.94
N ALA A 123 16.65 2.25 -3.98
CA ALA A 123 17.68 1.27 -4.26
C ALA A 123 17.14 0.03 -4.98
N ASN A 124 15.86 -0.32 -4.82
CA ASN A 124 15.22 -1.42 -5.54
C ASN A 124 14.83 -1.06 -7.00
N LEU A 125 14.99 0.21 -7.42
CA LEU A 125 14.73 0.61 -8.80
C LEU A 125 15.86 0.23 -9.76
N ILE A 126 17.07 0.02 -9.22
CA ILE A 126 18.27 -0.31 -9.98
C ILE A 126 18.78 -1.65 -9.45
N PRO A 127 18.81 -2.72 -10.26
CA PRO A 127 19.27 -4.04 -9.85
C PRO A 127 20.78 -4.09 -9.57
#